data_AF-A0A183CXE1-F1
#
_entry.id   AF-A0A183CXE1-F1
#
_cell.length_a   1.000
_cell.length_b   1.000
_cell.length_c   1.000
_cell.angle_alpha   90.00
_cell.angle_beta   90.00
_cell.angle_gamma   90.00
#
_symmetry.space_group_name_H-M   'P 1'
#
loop_
_entity.id
_entity.type
_entity.pdbx_description
1 polymer ?
#
loop_
_entity_poly.entity_id
_entity_poly.type
_entity_poly.pdbx_seq_one_letter_code
_entity_poly.pdbx_strand_id
1 'polypeptide(L)'
;LILFSGKRDERRREKKRAKRNRQKERKEKKKASKAKKTKSSGADKLDEEEVEEAIKKVQKDWDEAEESIKLGDRKRRYHAHYDVNAPTEAEMEAYKRTRIHASDPMAAYMNEKRRKKPSEKD
;
A
#
# COMPACT_ATOMS: atom_id res chain seq x y z
N LEU A 1 1.21 53.10 15.53
CA LEU A 1 0.44 51.83 15.63
C LEU A 1 1.11 50.64 14.88
N ILE A 2 2.45 50.53 14.82
CA ILE A 2 3.15 49.58 13.90
C ILE A 2 3.83 48.40 14.64
N LEU A 3 4.19 48.56 15.92
CA LEU A 3 4.94 47.56 16.69
C LEU A 3 4.15 46.27 17.03
N PHE A 4 2.82 46.31 17.01
CA PHE A 4 1.98 45.15 17.36
C PHE A 4 1.83 44.12 16.23
N SER A 5 2.14 44.52 14.97
CA SER A 5 2.06 43.68 13.78
C SER A 5 3.19 42.62 13.74
N GLY A 6 4.44 43.05 13.98
CA GLY A 6 5.61 42.15 13.94
C GLY A 6 5.55 41.02 14.96
N LYS A 7 5.08 41.31 16.18
CA LYS A 7 4.93 40.31 17.26
C LYS A 7 3.88 39.24 16.93
N ARG A 8 2.86 39.60 16.13
CA ARG A 8 1.81 38.67 15.68
C ARG A 8 2.32 37.75 14.56
N ASP A 9 3.14 38.28 13.65
CA ASP A 9 3.73 37.50 12.56
C ASP A 9 4.85 36.57 13.02
N GLU A 10 5.63 36.98 14.00
CA GLU A 10 6.63 36.12 14.65
C GLU A 10 5.97 34.90 15.32
N ARG A 11 4.89 35.13 16.08
CA ARG A 11 4.09 34.06 16.69
C ARG A 11 3.46 33.11 15.66
N ARG A 12 3.07 33.62 14.48
CA ARG A 12 2.58 32.79 13.36
C ARG A 12 3.70 31.93 12.77
N ARG A 13 4.90 32.49 12.58
CA ARG A 13 6.08 31.78 12.05
C ARG A 13 6.54 30.68 13.01
N GLU A 14 6.56 30.97 14.31
CA GLU A 14 6.90 30.00 15.35
C GLU A 14 5.91 28.84 15.40
N LYS A 15 4.60 29.12 15.37
CA LYS A 15 3.55 28.07 15.28
C LYS A 15 3.73 27.18 14.04
N LYS A 16 4.09 27.74 12.89
CA LYS A 16 4.36 26.95 11.67
C LYS A 16 5.60 26.07 11.82
N ARG A 17 6.69 26.59 12.40
CA ARG A 17 7.92 25.82 12.68
C ARG A 17 7.65 24.67 13.67
N ALA A 18 6.92 24.94 14.75
CA ALA A 18 6.52 23.93 15.74
C ALA A 18 5.68 22.80 15.12
N LYS A 19 4.71 23.12 14.25
CA LYS A 19 3.94 22.11 13.50
C LYS A 19 4.84 21.24 12.63
N ARG A 20 5.79 21.84 11.91
CA ARG A 20 6.73 21.12 11.03
C ARG A 20 7.63 20.18 11.83
N ASN A 21 8.15 20.63 12.97
CA ASN A 21 8.98 19.80 13.85
C ASN A 21 8.19 18.61 14.44
N ARG A 22 6.97 18.85 14.93
CA ARG A 22 6.10 17.78 15.44
C ARG A 22 5.78 16.74 14.36
N GLN A 23 5.63 17.16 13.11
CA GLN A 23 5.38 16.25 11.99
C GLN A 23 6.63 15.41 11.65
N LYS A 24 7.84 16.00 11.69
CA LYS A 24 9.10 15.27 11.50
C LYS A 24 9.33 14.22 12.59
N GLU A 25 9.16 14.60 13.86
CA GLU A 25 9.33 13.70 15.01
C GLU A 25 8.35 12.51 14.95
N ARG A 26 7.08 12.77 14.56
CA ARG A 26 6.10 11.69 14.33
C ARG A 26 6.52 10.73 13.20
N LYS A 27 7.16 11.25 12.14
CA LYS A 27 7.63 10.44 11.02
C LYS A 27 8.84 9.58 11.42
N GLU A 28 9.77 10.12 12.20
CA GLU A 28 10.93 9.39 12.73
C GLU A 28 10.52 8.30 13.72
N LYS A 29 9.61 8.59 14.66
CA LYS A 29 9.08 7.58 15.59
C LYS A 29 8.42 6.39 14.87
N LYS A 30 7.71 6.65 13.77
CA LYS A 30 7.13 5.61 12.91
C LYS A 30 8.19 4.77 12.18
N LYS A 31 9.29 5.38 11.74
CA LYS A 31 10.41 4.65 11.13
C LYS A 31 11.12 3.75 12.15
N ALA A 32 11.36 4.28 13.36
CA ALA A 32 12.01 3.52 14.43
C ALA A 32 11.16 2.34 14.92
N SER A 33 9.83 2.48 14.98
CA SER A 33 8.94 1.36 15.35
C SER A 33 8.86 0.28 14.27
N LYS A 34 8.93 0.67 12.97
CA LYS A 34 8.99 -0.29 11.86
C LYS A 34 10.27 -1.13 11.90
N ALA A 35 11.41 -0.51 12.26
CA ALA A 35 12.70 -1.21 12.37
C ALA A 35 12.80 -2.19 13.55
N LYS A 36 11.98 -2.04 14.61
CA LYS A 36 11.98 -2.95 15.76
C LYS A 36 11.07 -4.17 15.58
N LYS A 37 10.12 -4.13 14.64
CA LYS A 37 9.18 -5.24 14.40
C LYS A 37 9.73 -6.37 13.53
N THR A 38 10.90 -6.18 12.92
CA THR A 38 11.51 -7.16 12.00
C THR A 38 12.40 -8.21 12.68
N LYS A 39 12.51 -8.22 14.03
CA LYS A 39 13.42 -9.13 14.75
C LYS A 39 12.74 -10.26 15.54
N SER A 40 11.42 -10.42 15.47
CA SER A 40 10.72 -11.44 16.28
C SER A 40 9.66 -12.19 15.47
N SER A 41 10.09 -13.15 14.66
CA SER A 41 9.43 -14.45 14.49
C SER A 41 10.29 -15.30 13.57
N GLY A 42 10.73 -16.45 14.07
CA GLY A 42 11.44 -17.44 13.27
C GLY A 42 10.46 -18.05 12.26
N ALA A 43 10.74 -17.80 11.00
CA ALA A 43 10.35 -18.56 9.83
C ALA A 43 11.40 -18.20 8.77
N ASP A 44 11.64 -19.10 7.82
CA ASP A 44 12.64 -18.95 6.76
C ASP A 44 12.83 -17.50 6.31
N LYS A 45 14.08 -17.07 6.16
CA LYS A 45 14.38 -15.75 5.61
C LYS A 45 14.07 -15.77 4.11
N LEU A 46 12.79 -15.85 3.76
CA LEU A 46 12.32 -15.55 2.43
C LEU A 46 12.79 -14.15 2.09
N ASP A 47 13.38 -14.00 0.91
CA ASP A 47 13.86 -12.72 0.46
C ASP A 47 12.66 -11.78 0.34
N GLU A 48 12.62 -10.76 1.22
CA GLU A 48 11.50 -9.83 1.29
C GLU A 48 11.29 -9.11 -0.06
N GLU A 49 12.34 -8.97 -0.86
CA GLU A 49 12.28 -8.44 -2.22
C GLU A 49 11.44 -9.36 -3.14
N GLU A 50 11.67 -10.68 -3.12
CA GLU A 50 10.89 -11.64 -3.90
C GLU A 50 9.42 -11.67 -3.48
N VAL A 51 9.16 -11.55 -2.17
CA VAL A 51 7.79 -11.48 -1.64
C VAL A 51 7.11 -10.18 -2.07
N GLU A 52 7.83 -9.05 -2.05
CA GLU A 52 7.30 -7.78 -2.55
C GLU A 52 7.00 -7.83 -4.05
N GLU A 53 7.85 -8.48 -4.84
CA GLU A 53 7.61 -8.71 -6.27
C GLU A 53 6.38 -9.59 -6.51
N ALA A 54 6.25 -10.68 -5.75
CA ALA A 54 5.07 -11.55 -5.80
C ALA A 54 3.79 -10.79 -5.41
N ILE A 55 3.85 -9.91 -4.41
CA ILE A 55 2.72 -9.03 -4.05
C ILE A 55 2.35 -8.09 -5.20
N LYS A 56 3.33 -7.50 -5.88
CA LYS A 56 3.08 -6.63 -7.04
C LYS A 56 2.45 -7.41 -8.19
N LYS A 57 2.91 -8.64 -8.46
CA LYS A 57 2.32 -9.54 -9.46
C LYS A 57 0.86 -9.81 -9.16
N VAL A 58 0.55 -10.25 -7.93
CA VAL A 58 -0.85 -10.46 -7.49
C VAL A 58 -1.69 -9.21 -7.73
N GLN A 59 -1.22 -8.02 -7.35
CA GLN A 59 -1.97 -6.77 -7.57
C GLN A 59 -2.25 -6.50 -9.05
N LYS A 60 -1.26 -6.71 -9.93
CA LYS A 60 -1.45 -6.56 -11.38
C LYS A 60 -2.48 -7.55 -11.92
N ASP A 61 -2.44 -8.80 -11.46
CA ASP A 61 -3.41 -9.84 -11.87
C ASP A 61 -4.85 -9.44 -11.50
N TRP A 62 -5.05 -8.84 -10.32
CA TRP A 62 -6.36 -8.29 -9.92
C TRP A 62 -6.81 -7.14 -10.83
N ASP A 63 -5.90 -6.21 -11.14
CA ASP A 63 -6.22 -5.05 -12.00
C ASP A 63 -6.57 -5.51 -13.43
N GLU A 64 -5.79 -6.43 -14.00
CA GLU A 64 -6.06 -7.03 -15.32
C GLU A 64 -7.38 -7.82 -15.32
N ALA A 65 -7.66 -8.58 -14.26
CA ALA A 65 -8.93 -9.28 -14.12
C ALA A 65 -10.10 -8.28 -14.10
N GLU A 66 -10.01 -7.18 -13.36
CA GLU A 66 -11.04 -6.14 -13.35
C GLU A 66 -11.22 -5.46 -14.71
N GLU A 67 -10.13 -5.15 -15.42
CA GLU A 67 -10.20 -4.59 -16.78
C GLU A 67 -10.84 -5.58 -17.77
N SER A 68 -10.48 -6.86 -17.68
CA SER A 68 -11.05 -7.93 -18.52
C SER A 68 -12.55 -8.12 -18.31
N ILE A 69 -13.03 -7.95 -17.07
CA ILE A 69 -14.45 -8.00 -16.72
C ILE A 69 -15.18 -6.80 -17.31
N LYS A 70 -14.59 -5.60 -17.26
CA LYS A 70 -15.18 -4.36 -17.81
C LYS A 70 -15.30 -4.39 -19.34
N LEU A 71 -14.38 -5.06 -20.04
CA LEU A 71 -14.42 -5.22 -21.50
C LEU A 71 -15.62 -6.03 -22.00
N GLY A 72 -16.23 -6.84 -21.12
CA GLY A 72 -17.35 -7.73 -21.45
C GLY A 72 -16.92 -9.02 -22.14
N ASP A 73 -17.78 -10.05 -22.10
CA ASP A 73 -17.43 -11.42 -22.51
C ASP A 73 -16.96 -11.50 -23.98
N ARG A 74 -17.53 -10.70 -24.88
CA ARG A 74 -17.19 -10.76 -26.32
C ARG A 74 -15.76 -10.35 -26.62
N LYS A 75 -15.25 -9.35 -25.89
CA LYS A 75 -13.91 -8.77 -26.09
C LYS A 75 -12.84 -9.42 -25.21
N ARG A 76 -13.25 -10.18 -24.19
CA ARG A 76 -12.33 -10.93 -23.33
C ARG A 76 -11.67 -12.04 -24.15
N ARG A 77 -10.37 -12.24 -23.94
CA ARG A 77 -9.59 -13.27 -24.63
C ARG A 77 -10.08 -14.66 -24.22
N TYR A 78 -10.56 -15.44 -25.19
CA TYR A 78 -11.17 -16.76 -24.95
C TYR A 78 -10.17 -17.85 -24.53
N HIS A 79 -8.88 -17.64 -24.77
CA HIS A 79 -7.82 -18.61 -24.48
C HIS A 79 -6.72 -17.94 -23.64
N ALA A 80 -6.93 -17.93 -22.31
CA ALA A 80 -5.87 -17.66 -21.36
C ALA A 80 -5.14 -18.99 -21.08
N HIS A 81 -3.97 -19.18 -21.68
CA HIS A 81 -3.09 -20.27 -21.29
C HIS A 81 -2.47 -19.90 -19.94
N TYR A 82 -2.73 -20.71 -18.92
CA TYR A 82 -2.10 -20.58 -17.61
C TYR A 82 -1.16 -21.76 -17.42
N ASP A 83 0.02 -21.48 -16.89
CA ASP A 83 0.97 -22.51 -16.52
C ASP A 83 0.51 -23.18 -15.23
N VAL A 84 0.33 -24.50 -15.26
CA VAL A 84 -0.08 -25.29 -14.09
C VAL A 84 1.16 -25.67 -13.29
N ASN A 85 1.78 -24.69 -12.66
CA ASN A 85 2.92 -24.89 -11.77
C ASN A 85 2.50 -24.81 -10.31
N ALA A 86 3.21 -25.52 -9.43
CA ALA A 86 3.02 -25.38 -7.99
C ALA A 86 3.39 -23.93 -7.56
N PRO A 87 2.58 -23.27 -6.72
CA PRO A 87 2.89 -21.92 -6.24
C PRO A 87 4.23 -21.89 -5.49
N THR A 88 5.03 -20.85 -5.75
CA THR A 88 6.30 -20.66 -5.04
C THR A 88 6.06 -20.23 -3.58
N GLU A 89 7.07 -20.37 -2.72
CA GLU A 89 6.95 -19.95 -1.32
C GLU A 89 6.67 -18.45 -1.18
N ALA A 90 7.33 -17.62 -2.00
CA ALA A 90 7.10 -16.18 -2.07
C ALA A 90 5.68 -15.85 -2.54
N GLU A 91 5.14 -16.57 -3.54
CA GLU A 91 3.75 -16.41 -3.99
C GLU A 91 2.75 -16.83 -2.91
N MET A 92 3.02 -17.92 -2.20
CA MET A 92 2.19 -18.36 -1.07
C MET A 92 2.20 -17.34 0.06
N GLU A 93 3.35 -16.73 0.37
CA GLU A 93 3.43 -15.68 1.37
C GLU A 93 2.70 -14.41 0.91
N ALA A 94 2.90 -13.99 -0.33
CA ALA A 94 2.18 -12.87 -0.94
C ALA A 94 0.66 -13.08 -0.86
N TYR A 95 0.19 -14.29 -1.16
CA TYR A 95 -1.22 -14.65 -1.00
C TYR A 95 -1.71 -14.47 0.43
N LYS A 96 -0.98 -15.01 1.42
CA LYS A 96 -1.32 -14.84 2.84
C LYS A 96 -1.36 -13.37 3.26
N ARG A 97 -0.42 -12.55 2.79
CA ARG A 97 -0.32 -11.11 3.12
C ARG A 97 -1.43 -10.27 2.46
N THR A 98 -1.94 -10.68 1.30
CA THR A 98 -2.89 -9.87 0.49
C THR A 98 -4.35 -10.33 0.58
N ARG A 99 -4.60 -11.53 1.09
CA ARG A 99 -5.95 -12.11 1.23
C ARG A 99 -6.82 -11.27 2.15
N ILE A 100 -8.03 -10.97 1.68
CA ILE A 100 -9.09 -10.32 2.47
C ILE A 100 -10.27 -11.28 2.55
N HIS A 101 -10.79 -11.49 3.76
CA HIS A 101 -11.95 -12.36 3.97
C HIS A 101 -13.25 -11.58 3.73
N ALA A 102 -14.26 -12.20 3.12
CA ALA A 102 -15.53 -11.54 2.82
C ALA A 102 -16.30 -11.10 4.10
N SER A 103 -16.14 -11.83 5.20
CA SER A 103 -16.73 -11.49 6.50
C SER A 103 -15.93 -10.46 7.30
N ASP A 104 -14.78 -9.98 6.78
CA ASP A 104 -14.05 -8.91 7.44
C ASP A 104 -14.86 -7.61 7.32
N PRO A 105 -15.20 -6.92 8.42
CA PRO A 105 -15.93 -5.65 8.37
C PRO A 105 -15.22 -4.58 7.53
N MET A 106 -13.90 -4.68 7.36
CA MET A 106 -13.11 -3.76 6.54
C MET A 106 -13.00 -4.20 5.08
N ALA A 107 -13.54 -5.37 4.69
CA ALA A 107 -13.44 -5.90 3.34
C ALA A 107 -14.02 -4.92 2.30
N ALA A 108 -15.21 -4.37 2.57
CA ALA A 108 -15.85 -3.41 1.69
C ALA A 108 -14.97 -2.17 1.45
N TYR A 109 -14.41 -1.60 2.52
CA TYR A 109 -13.52 -0.44 2.45
C TYR A 109 -12.24 -0.74 1.68
N MET A 110 -11.62 -1.90 1.93
CA MET A 110 -10.40 -2.30 1.23
C MET A 110 -10.65 -2.52 -0.26
N ASN A 111 -11.76 -3.14 -0.62
CA ASN A 111 -12.17 -3.34 -2.01
C ASN A 111 -12.43 -2.00 -2.72
N GLU A 112 -13.12 -1.08 -2.05
CA GLU A 112 -13.34 0.27 -2.59
C GLU A 112 -12.03 1.03 -2.81
N LYS A 113 -11.09 0.93 -1.86
CA LYS A 113 -9.76 1.56 -1.98
C LYS A 113 -8.93 1.01 -3.13
N ARG A 114 -9.04 -0.29 -3.42
CA ARG A 114 -8.36 -0.92 -4.56
C ARG A 114 -8.88 -0.36 -5.88
N ARG A 115 -10.20 -0.34 -6.07
CA ARG A 115 -10.86 0.16 -7.30
C ARG A 115 -10.66 1.65 -7.58
N LYS A 116 -10.46 2.47 -6.55
CA LYS A 116 -10.26 3.93 -6.67
C LYS A 116 -8.82 4.34 -6.98
N LYS A 117 -7.87 3.42 -7.09
CA LYS A 117 -6.51 3.80 -7.50
C LYS A 117 -6.55 4.28 -8.96
N PRO A 118 -6.05 5.49 -9.26
CA PRO A 118 -5.93 5.91 -10.64
C PRO A 118 -4.94 4.96 -11.33
N SER A 119 -5.35 4.34 -12.43
CA SER A 119 -4.39 3.77 -13.37
C SER A 119 -3.57 4.95 -13.90
N GLU A 120 -2.32 5.09 -13.46
CA GLU A 120 -1.34 5.95 -14.12
C GLU A 120 -1.18 5.37 -15.54
N LYS A 121 -1.93 5.93 -16.49
CA LYS A 121 -1.76 5.67 -17.91
C LYS A 121 -0.98 6.86 -18.45
N ASP A 122 0.32 6.68 -18.62
CA ASP A 122 1.18 7.52 -19.47
C ASP A 122 0.99 7.13 -20.94
#